data_AF-A0AA88P0G5-F1
#
_entry.id   AF-A0AA88P0G5-F1
#
_cell.length_a   1.000
_cell.length_b   1.000
_cell.length_c   1.000
_cell.angle_alpha   90.00
_cell.angle_beta   90.00
_cell.angle_gamma   90.00
#
_symmetry.space_group_name_H-M   'P 1'
#
loop_
_entity.id
_entity.type
_entity.pdbx_description
1 polymer ?
#
loop_
_entity_poly.entity_id
_entity_poly.type
_entity_poly.pdbx_seq_one_letter_code
_entity_poly.pdbx_strand_id
1 'polypeptide(L)'
;MHTCRKMDELETKGLWTECVISTALYHCISLNQILDIPAYIQTSRALMVSASLLGLPALALVLLAMPCVKLSQETEDTKHRRAVLGGLLILFISLCGLVSTVWFPIGVLHEDGLMSFGFSLYAGWVGSALCFFGSSVMICCSRGDGPSLNPENRYYYSKHSGVTNSNPPINSHAKSAHV
;
A
#
# COMPACT_ATOMS: atom_id res chain seq x y z
N MET A 1 -49.03 -18.17 -22.55
CA MET A 1 -47.65 -18.44 -23.01
C MET A 1 -46.71 -18.02 -21.89
N HIS A 2 -46.31 -18.97 -21.04
CA HIS A 2 -45.34 -18.71 -19.99
C HIS A 2 -43.95 -18.79 -20.63
N THR A 3 -43.29 -17.64 -20.78
CA THR A 3 -41.86 -17.57 -21.07
C THR A 3 -41.10 -18.10 -19.86
N CYS A 4 -40.87 -19.41 -19.81
CA CYS A 4 -39.81 -19.97 -18.96
C CYS A 4 -38.49 -19.41 -19.48
N ARG A 5 -37.98 -18.36 -18.83
CA ARG A 5 -36.62 -17.89 -19.03
C ARG A 5 -35.72 -18.98 -18.48
N LYS A 6 -35.11 -19.75 -19.39
CA LYS A 6 -34.15 -20.81 -19.08
C LYS A 6 -33.05 -20.20 -18.20
N MET A 7 -33.06 -20.50 -16.89
CA MET A 7 -32.04 -20.06 -15.92
C MET A 7 -30.80 -20.96 -15.96
N ASP A 8 -30.69 -21.85 -16.95
CA ASP A 8 -29.73 -22.96 -17.00
C ASP A 8 -28.34 -22.57 -17.52
N GLU A 9 -28.04 -21.28 -17.72
CA GLU A 9 -26.71 -20.80 -18.12
C GLU A 9 -26.35 -19.59 -17.27
N LEU A 10 -25.91 -19.85 -16.03
CA LEU A 10 -25.26 -18.82 -15.23
C LEU A 10 -23.83 -18.67 -15.74
N GLU A 11 -23.60 -17.61 -16.51
CA GLU A 11 -22.26 -17.19 -16.91
C GLU A 11 -21.62 -16.39 -15.77
N THR A 12 -20.54 -16.92 -15.21
CA THR A 12 -19.72 -16.21 -14.23
C THR A 12 -18.42 -15.80 -14.89
N LYS A 13 -18.24 -14.49 -15.03
CA LYS A 13 -17.05 -13.90 -15.65
C LYS A 13 -16.06 -13.51 -14.55
N GLY A 14 -14.92 -14.18 -14.50
CA GLY A 14 -13.80 -13.88 -13.62
C GLY A 14 -12.63 -13.29 -14.39
N LEU A 15 -11.71 -12.60 -13.70
CA LEU A 15 -10.56 -11.96 -14.35
C LEU A 15 -9.56 -12.95 -14.99
N TRP A 16 -9.61 -14.22 -14.60
CA TRP A 16 -8.68 -15.27 -15.06
C TRP A 16 -9.34 -16.48 -15.69
N THR A 17 -10.64 -16.66 -15.42
CA THR A 17 -11.43 -17.82 -15.83
C THR A 17 -12.85 -17.33 -16.05
N GLU A 18 -13.46 -17.80 -17.12
CA GLU A 18 -14.89 -17.73 -17.31
C GLU A 18 -15.48 -19.11 -17.09
N CYS A 19 -16.50 -19.21 -16.25
CA CYS A 19 -17.20 -20.46 -16.02
C CYS A 19 -18.64 -20.32 -16.49
N VAL A 20 -19.05 -21.25 -17.35
CA VAL A 20 -20.45 -21.45 -17.72
C VAL A 20 -20.96 -22.60 -16.87
N ILE A 21 -21.89 -22.29 -15.98
CA ILE A 21 -22.52 -23.28 -15.10
C ILE A 21 -23.87 -23.63 -15.73
N SER A 22 -23.96 -24.85 -16.28
CA SER A 22 -25.21 -25.41 -16.78
C SER A 22 -25.63 -26.65 -16.00
N THR A 23 -26.93 -26.95 -15.98
CA THR A 23 -27.52 -28.04 -15.18
C THR A 23 -26.99 -29.44 -15.49
N ALA A 24 -26.37 -29.63 -16.67
CA ALA A 24 -25.75 -30.88 -17.09
C ALA A 24 -24.23 -30.80 -17.32
N LEU A 25 -23.63 -29.60 -17.27
CA LEU A 25 -22.25 -29.39 -17.71
C LEU A 25 -21.61 -28.23 -16.94
N TYR A 26 -20.50 -28.52 -16.26
CA TYR A 26 -19.63 -27.52 -15.64
C TYR A 26 -18.39 -27.36 -16.53
N HIS A 27 -18.28 -26.23 -17.23
CA HIS A 27 -17.09 -25.96 -18.04
C HIS A 27 -16.54 -24.58 -17.70
N CYS A 28 -15.30 -24.58 -17.24
CA CYS A 28 -14.52 -23.38 -17.00
C CYS A 28 -13.44 -23.27 -18.08
N ILE A 29 -13.50 -22.20 -18.86
CA ILE A 29 -12.49 -21.86 -19.84
C ILE A 29 -11.54 -20.83 -19.22
N SER A 30 -10.24 -21.10 -19.30
CA SER A 30 -9.21 -20.14 -18.92
C SER A 30 -9.03 -19.11 -20.03
N LEU A 31 -9.16 -17.82 -19.69
CA LEU A 31 -8.92 -16.71 -20.61
C LEU A 31 -7.40 -16.49 -20.77
N ASN A 32 -6.76 -17.38 -21.55
CA ASN A 32 -5.33 -17.38 -21.86
C ASN A 32 -5.02 -16.93 -23.30
N GLN A 33 -6.03 -16.76 -24.16
CA GLN A 33 -5.84 -16.37 -25.56
C GLN A 33 -5.69 -14.85 -25.68
N ILE A 34 -4.44 -14.37 -25.76
CA ILE A 34 -4.06 -12.95 -25.83
C ILE A 34 -4.63 -12.21 -27.06
N LEU A 35 -5.05 -12.95 -28.10
CA LEU A 35 -5.45 -12.37 -29.39
C LEU A 35 -6.90 -11.87 -29.45
N ASP A 36 -7.73 -12.17 -28.44
CA ASP A 36 -9.17 -11.86 -28.43
C ASP A 36 -9.61 -11.13 -27.13
N ILE A 37 -8.65 -10.81 -26.26
CA ILE A 37 -8.93 -10.22 -24.95
C ILE A 37 -8.79 -8.69 -25.03
N PRO A 38 -9.82 -7.92 -24.64
CA PRO A 38 -9.79 -6.47 -24.73
C PRO A 38 -8.72 -5.87 -23.80
N ALA A 39 -8.05 -4.82 -24.28
CA ALA A 39 -6.84 -4.26 -23.66
C ALA A 39 -6.99 -3.93 -22.16
N TYR A 40 -8.20 -3.60 -21.70
CA TYR A 40 -8.51 -3.29 -20.31
C TYR A 40 -8.32 -4.48 -19.35
N ILE A 41 -8.54 -5.72 -19.82
CA ILE A 41 -8.31 -6.95 -19.04
C ILE A 41 -6.82 -7.23 -18.91
N GLN A 42 -6.05 -6.99 -19.97
CA GLN A 42 -4.61 -7.22 -19.94
C GLN A 42 -3.90 -6.22 -19.01
N THR A 43 -4.29 -4.94 -19.06
CA THR A 43 -3.73 -3.92 -18.16
C THR A 43 -4.09 -4.18 -16.71
N SER A 44 -5.34 -4.58 -16.41
CA SER A 44 -5.76 -4.89 -15.03
C SER A 44 -5.01 -6.09 -14.43
N ARG A 45 -4.76 -7.14 -15.23
CA ARG A 45 -3.90 -8.27 -14.85
C ARG A 45 -2.47 -7.82 -14.55
N ALA A 46 -1.87 -7.01 -15.41
CA ALA A 46 -0.52 -6.49 -15.20
C ALA A 46 -0.43 -5.63 -13.92
N LEU A 47 -1.43 -4.78 -13.66
CA LEU A 47 -1.52 -3.97 -12.44
C LEU A 47 -1.64 -4.84 -11.18
N MET A 48 -2.45 -5.91 -11.20
CA MET A 48 -2.57 -6.82 -10.06
C MET A 48 -1.28 -7.61 -9.78
N VAL A 49 -0.61 -8.10 -10.84
CA VAL A 49 0.64 -8.85 -10.70
C VAL A 49 1.74 -7.93 -10.18
N SER A 50 1.89 -6.74 -10.76
CA SER A 50 2.88 -5.76 -10.28
C SER A 50 2.60 -5.31 -8.84
N ALA A 51 1.34 -5.05 -8.49
CA ALA A 51 0.91 -4.77 -7.13
C ALA A 51 1.31 -5.88 -6.14
N SER A 52 1.15 -7.15 -6.54
CA SER A 52 1.52 -8.31 -5.71
C SER A 52 3.05 -8.40 -5.51
N LEU A 53 3.82 -8.17 -6.57
CA LEU A 53 5.29 -8.17 -6.53
C LEU A 53 5.85 -7.04 -5.66
N LEU A 54 5.23 -5.86 -5.71
CA LEU A 54 5.59 -4.71 -4.88
C LEU A 54 5.06 -4.84 -3.44
N GLY A 55 3.97 -5.59 -3.22
CA GLY A 55 3.33 -5.75 -1.91
C GLY A 55 4.17 -6.53 -0.91
N LEU A 56 4.86 -7.58 -1.34
CA LEU A 56 5.76 -8.36 -0.48
C LEU A 56 6.87 -7.50 0.15
N PRO A 57 7.69 -6.75 -0.62
CA PRO A 57 8.71 -5.89 -0.03
C PRO A 57 8.11 -4.72 0.75
N ALA A 58 6.97 -4.17 0.33
CA ALA A 58 6.30 -3.09 1.05
C ALA A 58 5.85 -3.53 2.46
N LEU A 59 5.24 -4.71 2.57
CA LEU A 59 4.84 -5.30 3.85
C LEU A 59 6.06 -5.61 4.73
N ALA A 60 7.13 -6.16 4.14
CA ALA A 60 8.37 -6.40 4.86
C ALA A 60 8.96 -5.11 5.44
N LEU A 61 8.99 -4.01 4.66
CA LEU A 61 9.46 -2.71 5.14
C LEU A 61 8.62 -2.17 6.31
N VAL A 62 7.30 -2.31 6.24
CA VAL A 62 6.39 -1.90 7.33
C VAL A 62 6.59 -2.75 8.58
N LEU A 63 6.75 -4.07 8.45
CA LEU A 63 7.03 -4.96 9.59
C LEU A 63 8.37 -4.62 10.26
N LEU A 64 9.40 -4.36 9.47
CA LEU A 64 10.72 -3.94 9.95
C LEU A 64 10.73 -2.53 10.54
N ALA A 65 9.71 -1.71 10.27
CA ALA A 65 9.55 -0.38 10.84
C ALA A 65 8.87 -0.38 12.23
N MET A 66 8.28 -1.51 12.64
CA MET A 66 7.57 -1.61 13.92
C MET A 66 8.54 -1.53 15.11
N PRO A 67 8.16 -0.90 16.24
CA PRO A 67 9.01 -0.79 17.42
C PRO A 67 9.35 -2.13 18.08
N CYS A 68 8.56 -3.17 17.80
CA CYS A 68 8.75 -4.53 18.30
C CYS A 68 9.93 -5.25 17.61
N VAL A 69 10.37 -4.79 16.44
CA VAL A 69 11.44 -5.41 15.66
C VAL A 69 12.71 -4.60 15.83
N LYS A 70 13.62 -5.06 16.72
CA LYS A 70 14.91 -4.43 16.94
C LYS A 70 16.02 -5.25 16.28
N LEU A 71 16.59 -4.72 15.20
CA LEU A 71 17.89 -5.19 14.70
C LEU A 71 18.99 -4.44 15.47
N SER A 72 20.01 -5.16 15.89
CA SER A 72 21.02 -4.72 16.87
C SER A 72 21.82 -3.45 16.51
N GLN A 73 21.70 -2.91 15.30
CA GLN A 73 22.47 -1.75 14.81
C GLN A 73 21.61 -0.67 14.12
N GLU A 74 20.28 -0.70 14.25
CA GLU A 74 19.42 0.26 13.54
C GLU A 74 19.29 1.59 14.29
N THR A 75 19.39 2.70 13.55
CA THR A 75 19.14 4.06 14.05
C THR A 75 17.65 4.38 13.87
N GLU A 76 17.06 5.22 14.73
CA GLU A 76 15.65 5.62 14.57
C GLU A 76 15.38 6.25 13.18
N ASP A 77 16.37 6.91 12.58
CA ASP A 77 16.32 7.41 11.20
C ASP A 77 16.14 6.31 10.14
N THR A 78 16.80 5.16 10.28
CA THR A 78 16.69 4.07 9.29
C THR A 78 15.32 3.42 9.36
N LYS A 79 14.80 3.26 10.58
CA LYS A 79 13.44 2.76 10.85
C LYS A 79 12.37 3.71 10.32
N HIS A 80 12.54 5.02 10.50
CA HIS A 80 11.66 6.03 9.93
C HIS A 80 11.66 5.99 8.40
N ARG A 81 12.84 5.93 7.77
CA ARG A 81 12.94 5.82 6.30
C ARG A 81 12.24 4.57 5.76
N ARG A 82 12.35 3.43 6.47
CA ARG A 82 11.64 2.19 6.12
C ARG A 82 10.12 2.35 6.24
N ALA A 83 9.63 3.02 7.29
CA ALA A 83 8.20 3.32 7.46
C ALA A 83 7.66 4.17 6.31
N VAL A 84 8.36 5.25 5.95
CA VAL A 84 7.97 6.16 4.86
C VAL A 84 8.01 5.44 3.51
N LEU A 85 9.09 4.68 3.22
CA LEU A 85 9.22 3.94 1.98
C LEU A 85 8.15 2.85 1.85
N GLY A 86 7.92 2.08 2.91
CA GLY A 86 6.86 1.08 2.97
C GLY A 86 5.47 1.71 2.74
N GLY A 87 5.21 2.87 3.35
CA GLY A 87 3.96 3.60 3.15
C GLY A 87 3.74 4.07 1.73
N LEU A 88 4.76 4.64 1.10
CA LEU A 88 4.70 5.06 -0.30
C LEU A 88 4.42 3.87 -1.22
N LEU A 89 5.09 2.74 -1.01
CA LEU A 89 4.86 1.54 -1.81
C LEU A 89 3.43 1.00 -1.65
N ILE A 90 2.91 0.90 -0.42
CA ILE A 90 1.52 0.46 -0.21
C ILE A 90 0.52 1.47 -0.80
N LEU A 91 0.82 2.78 -0.78
CA LEU A 91 0.01 3.80 -1.44
C LEU A 91 -0.06 3.58 -2.96
N PHE A 92 1.08 3.35 -3.62
CA PHE A 92 1.13 3.06 -5.06
C PHE A 92 0.37 1.78 -5.40
N ILE A 93 0.53 0.72 -4.60
CA ILE A 93 -0.17 -0.56 -4.77
C ILE A 93 -1.68 -0.38 -4.65
N SER A 94 -2.14 0.37 -3.64
CA SER A 94 -3.55 0.65 -3.43
C SER A 94 -4.16 1.45 -4.59
N LEU A 95 -3.44 2.46 -5.11
CA LEU A 95 -3.86 3.22 -6.28
C LEU A 95 -3.96 2.34 -7.53
N CYS A 96 -2.97 1.48 -7.78
CA CYS A 96 -3.02 0.53 -8.89
C CYS A 96 -4.21 -0.45 -8.75
N GLY A 97 -4.51 -0.90 -7.53
CA GLY A 97 -5.68 -1.75 -7.24
C GLY A 97 -7.01 -1.04 -7.48
N LEU A 98 -7.15 0.21 -7.01
CA LEU A 98 -8.31 1.06 -7.27
C LEU A 98 -8.52 1.31 -8.76
N VAL A 99 -7.46 1.71 -9.48
CA VAL A 99 -7.54 1.96 -10.92
C VAL A 99 -7.93 0.67 -11.66
N SER A 100 -7.32 -0.46 -11.34
CA SER A 100 -7.63 -1.77 -11.95
C SER A 100 -9.10 -2.18 -11.73
N THR A 101 -9.61 -1.99 -10.51
CA THR A 101 -10.98 -2.36 -10.14
C THR A 101 -12.04 -1.36 -10.60
N VAL A 102 -11.68 -0.13 -10.95
CA VAL A 102 -12.57 0.88 -11.54
C VAL A 102 -12.60 0.78 -13.07
N TRP A 103 -11.46 0.46 -13.68
CA TRP A 103 -11.32 0.34 -15.12
C TRP A 103 -12.12 -0.86 -15.68
N PHE A 104 -12.20 -1.95 -14.92
CA PHE A 104 -12.98 -3.14 -15.29
C PHE A 104 -14.50 -2.87 -15.43
N PRO A 105 -15.20 -2.29 -14.46
CA PRO A 105 -16.60 -1.87 -14.59
C PRO A 105 -16.87 -0.90 -15.74
N ILE A 106 -15.97 0.05 -16.00
CA ILE A 106 -16.16 1.06 -17.04
C ILE A 106 -16.14 0.41 -18.43
N GLY A 107 -15.21 -0.53 -18.67
CA GLY A 107 -15.16 -1.30 -19.91
C GLY A 107 -16.40 -2.18 -20.09
N VAL A 108 -16.81 -2.89 -19.03
CA VAL A 108 -18.00 -3.76 -19.07
C VAL A 108 -19.29 -2.96 -19.32
N LEU A 109 -19.44 -1.78 -18.71
CA LEU A 109 -20.60 -0.92 -18.90
C LEU A 109 -20.71 -0.40 -20.34
N HIS A 110 -19.58 -0.21 -21.02
CA HIS A 110 -19.54 0.26 -22.41
C HIS A 110 -20.05 -0.79 -23.40
N GLU A 111 -19.71 -2.06 -23.17
CA GLU A 111 -20.01 -3.15 -24.12
C GLU A 111 -21.38 -3.80 -23.86
N ASP A 112 -21.72 -4.13 -22.60
CA ASP A 112 -22.85 -5.03 -22.30
C ASP A 112 -23.96 -4.39 -21.44
N GLY A 113 -23.80 -3.14 -21.00
CA GLY A 113 -24.77 -2.45 -20.15
C GLY A 113 -24.74 -2.89 -18.66
N LEU A 114 -25.88 -2.78 -17.96
CA LEU A 114 -26.00 -2.99 -16.51
C LEU A 114 -25.81 -4.47 -16.12
N MET A 115 -24.58 -4.84 -15.76
CA MET A 115 -24.25 -6.14 -15.15
C MET A 115 -24.18 -6.07 -13.62
N SER A 116 -24.51 -7.19 -12.97
CA SER A 116 -24.43 -7.32 -11.51
C SER A 116 -23.01 -7.67 -11.09
N PHE A 117 -22.32 -6.75 -10.40
CA PHE A 117 -20.95 -6.98 -9.94
C PHE A 117 -20.89 -8.07 -8.86
N GLY A 118 -19.90 -8.96 -8.97
CA GLY A 118 -19.66 -10.01 -7.96
C GLY A 118 -19.06 -9.47 -6.66
N PHE A 119 -19.25 -10.21 -5.56
CA PHE A 119 -18.74 -9.89 -4.22
C PHE A 119 -17.23 -9.57 -4.18
N SER A 120 -16.45 -10.24 -5.03
CA SER A 120 -14.99 -10.04 -5.13
C SER A 120 -14.61 -8.59 -5.47
N LEU A 121 -15.40 -7.91 -6.30
CA LEU A 121 -15.13 -6.53 -6.72
C LEU A 121 -15.34 -5.54 -5.56
N TYR A 122 -16.42 -5.73 -4.79
CA TYR A 122 -16.68 -4.96 -3.57
C TYR A 122 -15.58 -5.16 -2.52
N ALA A 123 -15.15 -6.41 -2.30
CA ALA A 123 -14.03 -6.69 -1.39
C ALA A 123 -12.74 -6.01 -1.86
N GLY A 124 -12.48 -5.97 -3.17
CA GLY A 124 -11.36 -5.25 -3.76
C GLY A 124 -11.40 -3.73 -3.52
N TRP A 125 -12.57 -3.10 -3.68
CA TRP A 125 -12.74 -1.66 -3.41
C TRP A 125 -12.55 -1.33 -1.93
N VAL A 126 -13.20 -2.09 -1.04
CA VAL A 126 -13.07 -1.90 0.41
C VAL A 126 -11.62 -2.10 0.85
N GLY A 127 -10.97 -3.16 0.39
CA GLY A 127 -9.56 -3.42 0.69
C GLY A 127 -8.64 -2.31 0.18
N SER A 128 -8.82 -1.86 -1.07
CA SER A 128 -8.01 -0.80 -1.65
C SER A 128 -8.19 0.52 -0.91
N ALA A 129 -9.42 0.89 -0.55
CA ALA A 129 -9.71 2.08 0.23
C ALA A 129 -9.05 2.02 1.62
N LEU A 130 -9.19 0.91 2.34
CA LEU A 130 -8.55 0.72 3.65
C LEU A 130 -7.03 0.83 3.56
N CYS A 131 -6.42 0.22 2.54
CA CYS A 131 -4.98 0.35 2.29
C CYS A 131 -4.58 1.80 1.97
N PHE A 132 -5.37 2.52 1.17
CA PHE A 132 -5.11 3.93 0.83
C PHE A 132 -5.10 4.81 2.09
N PHE A 133 -6.15 4.69 2.90
CA PHE A 133 -6.27 5.45 4.14
C PHE A 133 -5.17 5.06 5.13
N GLY A 134 -4.89 3.76 5.30
CA GLY A 134 -3.82 3.27 6.17
C GLY A 134 -2.44 3.81 5.76
N SER A 135 -2.11 3.76 4.47
CA SER A 135 -0.86 4.32 3.94
C SER A 135 -0.77 5.82 4.09
N SER A 136 -1.85 6.55 3.79
CA SER A 136 -1.90 8.01 3.93
C SER A 136 -1.64 8.43 5.38
N VAL A 137 -2.32 7.78 6.34
CA VAL A 137 -2.12 8.03 7.77
C VAL A 137 -0.68 7.69 8.17
N MET A 138 -0.15 6.54 7.75
CA MET A 138 1.21 6.14 8.09
C MET A 138 2.26 7.13 7.56
N ILE A 139 2.10 7.63 6.33
CA ILE A 139 2.98 8.65 5.74
C ILE A 139 2.84 9.99 6.48
N CYS A 140 1.61 10.39 6.81
CA CYS A 140 1.33 11.64 7.50
C CYS A 140 1.91 11.66 8.91
N CYS A 141 1.69 10.59 9.69
CA CYS A 141 2.23 10.45 11.04
C CYS A 141 3.76 10.35 11.03
N SER A 142 4.34 9.68 10.03
CA SER A 142 5.80 9.68 9.87
C SER A 142 6.34 11.08 9.58
N ARG A 143 5.65 11.90 8.78
CA ARG A 143 6.05 13.29 8.51
C ARG A 143 5.96 14.22 9.73
N GLY A 144 5.18 13.88 10.75
CA GLY A 144 5.04 14.67 11.98
C GLY A 144 6.35 14.83 12.77
N ASP A 145 7.34 13.99 12.51
CA ASP A 145 8.68 14.05 13.13
C ASP A 145 9.74 14.76 12.26
N GLY A 146 9.36 15.48 11.19
CA GLY A 146 10.26 16.25 10.31
C GLY A 146 9.85 17.72 10.11
N PRO A 147 10.79 18.64 9.84
CA PRO A 147 10.87 19.97 10.47
C PRO A 147 9.90 21.00 9.90
N SER A 148 9.35 21.83 10.78
CA SER A 148 9.17 23.25 10.50
C SER A 148 10.51 23.80 10.00
N LEU A 149 10.55 24.23 8.75
CA LEU A 149 11.41 25.29 8.23
C LEU A 149 12.73 25.49 9.03
N ASN A 150 13.85 24.93 8.53
CA ASN A 150 15.25 25.17 8.91
C ASN A 150 15.99 23.94 9.53
N PRO A 151 16.91 23.29 8.77
CA PRO A 151 17.61 22.07 9.18
C PRO A 151 18.89 22.27 10.02
N GLU A 152 19.13 23.41 10.66
CA GLU A 152 20.44 23.66 11.32
C GLU A 152 20.48 23.43 12.85
N ASN A 153 19.35 23.34 13.57
CA ASN A 153 19.39 23.45 15.05
C ASN A 153 18.85 22.27 15.88
N ARG A 154 18.58 21.08 15.30
CA ARG A 154 17.91 19.98 16.04
C ARG A 154 18.83 18.98 16.74
N TYR A 155 20.15 19.14 16.69
CA TYR A 155 21.09 18.20 17.30
C TYR A 155 21.41 18.44 18.79
N TYR A 156 20.74 19.37 19.48
CA TYR A 156 21.12 19.76 20.86
C TYR A 156 20.22 19.25 21.99
N TYR A 157 19.33 18.28 21.77
CA TYR A 157 18.52 17.77 22.88
C TYR A 157 18.36 16.25 22.82
N SER A 158 19.27 15.52 23.47
CA SER A 158 18.92 14.48 24.45
C SER A 158 20.16 13.67 24.88
N LYS A 159 20.83 14.12 25.94
CA LYS A 159 21.30 13.29 27.08
C LYS A 159 22.23 14.08 28.01
N HIS A 160 21.70 14.58 29.12
CA HIS A 160 22.45 14.56 30.38
C HIS A 160 21.49 14.67 31.58
N SER A 161 20.89 13.56 31.98
CA SER A 161 20.35 13.44 33.34
C SER A 161 20.81 12.12 33.93
N GLY A 162 21.65 12.22 34.97
CA GLY A 162 22.09 11.10 35.77
C GLY A 162 23.59 10.93 35.75
N VAL A 163 24.29 11.64 36.64
CA VAL A 163 25.21 11.04 37.63
C VAL A 163 25.69 12.17 38.57
N THR A 164 25.53 11.87 39.84
CA THR A 164 26.00 12.53 41.06
C THR A 164 27.52 12.74 41.08
N ASN A 165 28.02 13.91 41.53
CA ASN A 165 28.98 14.03 42.66
C ASN A 165 29.66 15.41 42.77
N SER A 166 29.59 15.95 43.99
CA SER A 166 30.58 16.69 44.78
C SER A 166 31.83 17.35 44.17
N ASN A 167 32.03 18.61 44.60
CA ASN A 167 33.26 19.40 44.83
C ASN A 167 33.76 20.39 43.73
N PRO A 168 33.95 21.70 44.08
CA PRO A 168 34.91 22.60 43.40
C PRO A 168 36.32 22.35 44.01
N PRO A 169 37.48 22.89 43.54
CA PRO A 169 37.70 24.20 42.89
C PRO A 169 38.84 24.22 41.82
N ILE A 170 39.30 25.43 41.44
CA ILE A 170 40.70 25.86 41.16
C ILE A 170 40.77 26.79 39.93
N ASN A 171 40.62 28.07 40.22
CA ASN A 171 41.50 29.20 39.88
C ASN A 171 42.52 28.94 38.76
N SER A 172 42.48 29.73 37.67
CA SER A 172 43.67 30.27 37.00
C SER A 172 43.36 31.12 35.78
N HIS A 173 43.75 32.38 35.89
CA HIS A 173 44.32 33.25 34.85
C HIS A 173 43.40 34.00 33.88
N ALA A 174 43.46 35.32 34.08
CA ALA A 174 42.87 36.40 33.33
C ALA A 174 43.65 36.76 32.05
N LYS A 175 42.92 37.46 31.15
CA LYS A 175 43.36 38.57 30.29
C LYS A 175 44.30 38.25 29.11
N SER A 176 43.78 38.40 27.88
CA SER A 176 44.33 39.37 26.92
C SER A 176 43.34 39.66 25.78
N ALA A 177 43.34 40.93 25.36
CA ALA A 177 42.51 41.55 24.35
C ALA A 177 42.92 41.18 22.90
N HIS A 178 42.02 41.35 21.94
CA HIS A 178 42.31 42.20 20.76
C HIS A 178 41.03 42.59 20.00
N VAL A 179 40.93 43.90 19.75
CA VAL A 179 40.06 44.72 18.87
C VAL A 179 38.56 44.76 19.15
#